data_AF-C6XW08-F1
#
_entry.id   AF-C6XW08-F1
#
_cell.length_a   1.000
_cell.length_b   1.000
_cell.length_c   1.000
_cell.angle_alpha   90.00
_cell.angle_beta   90.00
_cell.angle_gamma   90.00
#
_symmetry.space_group_name_H-M   'P 1'
#
loop_
_entity.id
_entity.type
_entity.pdbx_description
1 polymer ?
#
loop_
_entity_poly.entity_id
_entity_poly.type
_entity_poly.pdbx_seq_one_letter_code
_entity_poly.pdbx_strand_id
1 'polypeptide(L)' 'MTIEELEAHFSGIDLPQSINLCPGTRINDVAHCVQTHLVVLKIHGNVRPFECFYDRLIKIKEIIETNHA' A
#
# COMPACT_ATOMS: atom_id res chain seq x y z
N MET A 1 -8.96 0.78 -8.31
CA MET A 1 -8.39 2.14 -8.25
C MET A 1 -7.28 2.21 -9.27
N THR A 2 -7.02 3.36 -9.88
CA THR A 2 -5.79 3.57 -10.65
C THR A 2 -4.60 3.75 -9.70
N ILE A 3 -3.38 3.74 -10.23
CA ILE A 3 -2.17 3.95 -9.43
C ILE A 3 -2.16 5.39 -8.87
N GLU A 4 -2.64 6.35 -9.65
CA GLU A 4 -2.78 7.77 -9.26
C GLU A 4 -3.80 7.94 -8.14
N GLU A 5 -4.92 7.21 -8.19
CA GLU A 5 -5.92 7.22 -7.11
C GLU A 5 -5.36 6.64 -5.81
N LEU A 6 -4.55 5.59 -5.88
CA LEU A 6 -3.87 5.02 -4.70
C LEU A 6 -2.86 6.00 -4.11
N GLU A 7 -2.05 6.64 -4.95
CA GLU A 7 -1.11 7.65 -4.49
C GLU A 7 -1.82 8.83 -3.82
N ALA A 8 -2.90 9.34 -4.44
CA ALA A 8 -3.70 10.41 -3.87
C ALA A 8 -4.27 10.01 -2.50
N HIS A 9 -4.80 8.80 -2.37
CA HIS A 9 -5.31 8.27 -1.10
C HIS A 9 -4.24 8.26 0.00
N PHE A 10 -3.06 7.67 -0.27
CA PHE A 10 -2.00 7.58 0.72
C PHE A 10 -1.32 8.92 1.03
N SER A 11 -1.38 9.89 0.13
CA SER A 11 -0.84 11.24 0.37
C SER A 11 -1.69 12.09 1.32
N GLY A 12 -2.97 11.75 1.49
CA GLY A 12 -3.94 12.52 2.26
C GLY A 12 -4.20 12.02 3.68
N ILE A 13 -3.49 10.98 4.13
CA ILE A 13 -3.74 10.33 5.43
C ILE A 13 -2.45 10.15 6.23
N ASP A 14 -2.57 10.19 7.56
CA ASP A 14 -1.48 9.82 8.45
C ASP A 14 -1.32 8.29 8.45
N LEU A 15 -0.19 7.82 7.92
CA LEU A 15 0.11 6.39 7.88
C LEU A 15 0.61 5.91 9.24
N PRO A 16 0.08 4.80 9.78
CA PRO A 16 0.63 4.20 10.98
C PRO A 16 2.08 3.77 10.71
N GLN A 17 2.94 3.87 11.70
CA GLN A 17 4.34 3.46 11.52
C GLN A 17 4.42 1.99 11.08
N SER A 18 3.67 1.11 11.74
CA SER A 18 3.68 -0.33 11.49
C SER A 18 2.28 -0.93 11.45
N ILE A 19 2.09 -1.98 10.65
CA ILE A 19 0.85 -2.77 10.60
C ILE A 19 1.13 -4.26 10.47
N ASN A 20 0.20 -5.08 10.94
CA ASN A 20 0.20 -6.52 10.66
C ASN A 20 -0.58 -6.77 9.37
N LEU A 21 0.09 -7.14 8.29
CA LEU A 21 -0.53 -7.35 6.98
C LEU A 21 -1.28 -8.69 6.90
N CYS A 22 -0.73 -9.73 7.51
CA CYS A 22 -1.34 -11.04 7.69
C CYS A 22 -0.66 -11.76 8.87
N PRO A 23 -1.18 -12.89 9.35
CA PRO A 23 -0.52 -13.67 10.40
C PRO A 23 0.94 -13.95 10.04
N GLY A 24 1.87 -13.55 10.92
CA GLY A 24 3.31 -13.71 10.71
C GLY A 24 3.99 -12.68 9.81
N THR A 25 3.25 -11.73 9.20
CA THR A 25 3.83 -10.66 8.39
C THR A 25 3.49 -9.29 8.96
N ARG A 26 4.52 -8.58 9.43
CA ARG A 26 4.43 -7.20 9.90
C ARG A 26 5.22 -6.29 8.97
N ILE A 27 4.61 -5.16 8.60
CA ILE A 27 5.28 -4.04 7.96
C ILE A 27 5.70 -3.08 9.08
N ASN A 28 7.00 -2.84 9.22
CA ASN A 28 7.56 -1.94 10.26
C ASN A 28 7.85 -0.54 9.73
N ASP A 29 7.50 -0.24 8.48
CA ASP A 29 7.56 1.09 7.91
C ASP A 29 6.55 1.16 6.76
N VAL A 30 5.32 1.56 7.09
CA VAL A 30 4.21 1.59 6.13
C VAL A 30 4.46 2.64 5.06
N ALA A 31 4.96 3.82 5.44
CA ALA A 31 5.23 4.90 4.50
C ALA A 31 6.26 4.49 3.45
N HIS A 32 7.39 3.92 3.88
CA HIS A 32 8.41 3.43 2.97
C HIS A 32 7.91 2.27 2.09
N CYS A 33 7.10 1.36 2.66
CA CYS A 33 6.50 0.26 1.92
C CYS A 33 5.58 0.77 0.81
N VAL A 34 4.62 1.65 1.14
CA VAL A 34 3.69 2.27 0.20
C VAL A 34 4.43 2.99 -0.91
N GLN A 35 5.40 3.83 -0.55
CA GLN A 35 6.20 4.59 -1.52
C GLN A 35 6.91 3.66 -2.51
N THR A 36 7.59 2.63 -2.02
CA THR A 36 8.33 1.68 -2.87
C THR A 36 7.40 0.96 -3.84
N HIS A 37 6.22 0.55 -3.37
CA HIS A 37 5.25 -0.18 -4.19
C HIS A 37 4.64 0.74 -5.26
N LEU A 38 4.29 1.97 -4.91
CA LEU A 38 3.81 2.96 -5.88
C LEU A 38 4.88 3.27 -6.95
N VAL A 39 6.15 3.42 -6.56
CA VAL A 39 7.25 3.65 -7.51
C VAL A 39 7.39 2.48 -8.50
N VAL A 40 7.40 1.24 -8.00
CA VAL A 40 7.48 0.04 -8.85
C VAL A 40 6.32 0.01 -9.85
N LEU A 41 5.09 0.25 -9.38
CA LEU A 41 3.90 0.25 -10.23
C LEU A 41 3.89 1.40 -11.25
N LYS A 42 4.43 2.58 -10.91
CA LYS A 42 4.56 3.70 -11.86
C LYS A 42 5.57 3.42 -12.96
N ILE A 43 6.67 2.75 -12.65
CA ILE A 43 7.74 2.44 -13.62
C ILE A 43 7.29 1.32 -14.57
N HIS A 44 6.71 0.25 -14.02
CA HIS A 44 6.44 -0.96 -14.78
C HIS A 44 4.98 -1.15 -15.18
N GLY A 45 4.07 -0.33 -14.63
CA GLY A 45 2.64 -0.55 -14.72
C GLY A 45 2.18 -1.71 -13.83
N ASN A 46 0.86 -1.83 -13.71
CA ASN A 46 0.24 -2.99 -13.05
C ASN A 46 0.13 -4.18 -14.02
N VAL A 47 1.26 -4.82 -14.31
CA VAL A 47 1.34 -6.04 -15.13
C VAL A 47 1.57 -7.26 -14.24
N ARG A 48 1.24 -8.46 -14.73
CA ARG A 48 1.21 -9.73 -13.95
C ARG A 48 2.38 -9.95 -12.97
N PRO A 49 3.66 -9.66 -13.31
CA PRO A 49 4.77 -9.79 -12.35
C PRO A 49 4.72 -8.82 -11.16
N PHE A 50 4.08 -7.65 -11.32
CA PHE A 50 4.03 -6.57 -10.33
C PHE A 50 2.65 -6.41 -9.67
N GLU A 51 1.67 -7.26 -10.03
CA GLU A 51 0.33 -7.26 -9.45
C GLU A 51 0.36 -7.42 -7.92
N CYS A 52 1.32 -8.18 -7.39
CA CYS A 52 1.50 -8.35 -5.96
C CYS A 52 1.80 -7.04 -5.21
N PHE A 53 2.39 -6.04 -5.87
CA PHE A 53 2.63 -4.73 -5.28
C PHE A 53 1.31 -3.95 -5.18
N TYR A 54 0.45 -4.06 -6.21
CA TYR A 54 -0.87 -3.45 -6.20
C TYR A 54 -1.76 -4.09 -5.12
N ASP A 55 -1.82 -5.43 -5.06
CA ASP A 55 -2.60 -6.16 -4.06
C ASP A 55 -2.19 -5.79 -2.63
N ARG A 56 -0.88 -5.63 -2.40
CA ARG A 56 -0.37 -5.24 -1.09
C ARG A 56 -0.78 -3.81 -0.73
N LEU A 57 -0.80 -2.86 -1.67
CA LEU A 57 -1.32 -1.51 -1.43
C LEU A 57 -2.80 -1.53 -1.07
N ILE A 58 -3.62 -2.29 -1.80
CA ILE A 58 -5.05 -2.44 -1.49
C ILE A 58 -5.25 -2.97 -0.07
N LYS A 59 -4.50 -4.01 0.31
CA LYS A 59 -4.61 -4.59 1.64
C LYS A 59 -4.15 -3.65 2.76
N ILE A 60 -3.10 -2.86 2.52
CA ILE A 60 -2.66 -1.81 3.45
C ILE A 60 -3.80 -0.80 3.66
N LYS A 61 -4.42 -0.33 2.57
CA LYS A 61 -5.57 0.58 2.62
C LYS A 61 -6.72 0.01 3.44
N GLU A 62 -7.14 -1.23 3.18
CA GLU A 62 -8.22 -1.89 3.93
C GLU A 62 -7.94 -1.96 5.43
N ILE A 63 -6.70 -2.30 5.82
CA ILE A 63 -6.29 -2.36 7.22
C ILE A 63 -6.36 -0.98 7.87
N ILE A 64 -5.87 0.05 7.18
CA ILE A 64 -5.90 1.43 7.69
C ILE A 64 -7.35 1.87 7.87
N GLU A 65 -8.19 1.73 6.84
CA GLU A 65 -9.60 2.14 6.91
C GLU A 65 -10.39 1.37 7.98
N THR A 66 -10.11 0.09 8.18
CA THR A 66 -10.75 -0.71 9.23
C THR A 66 -10.33 -0.27 10.63
N ASN A 67 -9.09 0.17 10.82
CA ASN A 67 -8.59 0.64 12.12
C ASN A 67 -8.99 2.08 12.45
N HIS A 68 -9.48 2.85 11.46
CA HIS A 68 -9.95 4.22 11.60
C HIS A 68 -11.49 4.34 11.75
N ALA A 69 -12.23 3.22 11.72
CA ALA A 69 -13.67 3.13 11.96
C ALA A 69 -13.99 2.66 13.38
#